data_AF-A0A962IE28-F1
#
_entry.id   AF-A0A962IE28-F1
#
_cell.length_a   1.000
_cell.length_b   1.000
_cell.length_c   1.000
_cell.angle_alpha   90.00
_cell.angle_beta   90.00
_cell.angle_gamma   90.00
#
_symmetry.space_group_name_H-M   'P 1'
#
loop_
_entity.id
_entity.type
_entity.pdbx_description
1 polymer ?
#
loop_
_entity_poly.entity_id
_entity_poly.type
_entity_poly.pdbx_seq_one_letter_code
_entity_poly.pdbx_strand_id
1 'polypeptide(L)' 'MQNLNRTALESLNLNTADIMQCMEQIMLAQGRSEAHAAPKSALVPGDGRFLMTTLSTLNEPPLMAVKAVVVNQD' A
#
# COMPACT_ATOMS: atom_id res chain seq x y z
N MET A 1 14.36 -7.41 10.59
CA MET A 1 13.21 -7.32 9.67
C MET A 1 12.08 -8.15 10.28
N GLN A 2 10.93 -7.55 10.59
CA GLN A 2 9.79 -8.30 11.11
C GLN A 2 8.96 -8.84 9.94
N ASN A 3 8.50 -10.10 10.02
CA ASN A 3 7.57 -10.68 9.06
C ASN A 3 6.18 -10.71 9.69
N LEU A 4 5.20 -10.09 9.03
CA LEU A 4 3.81 -10.10 9.46
C LEU A 4 3.01 -10.95 8.47
N ASN A 5 2.64 -12.16 8.90
CA ASN A 5 1.68 -12.99 8.18
C ASN A 5 0.24 -12.53 8.47
N ARG A 6 -0.75 -13.17 7.84
CA ARG A 6 -2.17 -12.82 7.99
C ARG A 6 -2.63 -12.79 9.45
N THR A 7 -2.34 -13.84 10.22
CA THR A 7 -2.75 -13.93 11.63
C THR A 7 -2.09 -12.85 12.48
N ALA A 8 -0.82 -12.56 12.23
CA ALA A 8 -0.12 -11.47 12.90
C ALA A 8 -0.75 -10.10 12.57
N LEU A 9 -1.12 -9.85 11.31
CA LEU A 9 -1.84 -8.63 10.92
C LEU A 9 -3.22 -8.53 11.57
N GLU A 10 -3.96 -9.63 11.65
CA GLU A 10 -5.27 -9.69 12.31
C GLU A 10 -5.16 -9.39 13.81
N SER A 11 -4.07 -9.82 14.45
CA SER A 11 -3.80 -9.55 15.88
C SER A 11 -3.51 -8.08 16.21
N LEU A 12 -3.28 -7.22 15.20
CA LEU A 12 -3.13 -5.77 15.42
C LEU A 12 -4.44 -5.10 15.82
N ASN A 13 -5.59 -5.79 15.70
CA ASN A 13 -6.92 -5.30 16.05
C ASN A 13 -7.26 -3.94 15.39
N LEU A 14 -6.73 -3.69 14.20
CA LEU A 14 -7.05 -2.50 13.40
C LEU A 14 -8.50 -2.59 12.93
N ASN A 15 -9.29 -1.60 13.29
CA ASN A 15 -10.68 -1.50 12.86
C ASN A 15 -10.81 -0.56 11.65
N THR A 16 -12.01 -0.52 11.06
CA THR A 16 -12.28 0.34 9.89
C THR A 16 -12.01 1.82 10.16
N ALA A 17 -12.33 2.33 11.35
CA ALA A 17 -12.11 3.73 11.69
C ALA A 17 -10.62 4.08 11.75
N ASP A 18 -9.77 3.20 12.30
CA ASP A 18 -8.31 3.38 12.34
C ASP A 18 -7.76 3.51 10.91
N ILE A 19 -8.24 2.66 10.00
CA ILE A 19 -7.83 2.67 8.59
C ILE A 19 -8.32 3.93 7.88
N MET A 20 -9.56 4.35 8.11
CA MET A 20 -10.11 5.59 7.51
C MET A 20 -9.35 6.82 7.97
N GLN A 21 -9.09 6.94 9.28
CA GLN A 21 -8.30 8.04 9.84
C GLN A 21 -6.91 8.09 9.21
N CYS A 22 -6.23 6.94 9.08
CA CYS A 22 -4.93 6.87 8.44
C CYS A 22 -4.96 7.31 6.96
N MET A 23 -5.97 6.87 6.20
CA MET A 23 -6.13 7.28 4.79
C MET A 23 -6.35 8.78 4.65
N GLU A 24 -7.19 9.39 5.49
CA GLU A 24 -7.41 10.84 5.49
C GLU A 24 -6.12 11.62 5.76
N GLN A 25 -5.32 11.19 6.74
CA GLN A 25 -4.04 11.83 7.02
C GLN A 25 -3.07 11.75 5.83
N ILE A 26 -3.02 10.60 5.14
CA ILE A 26 -2.18 10.42 3.95
C ILE A 26 -2.68 11.30 2.79
N MET A 27 -3.99 11.41 2.58
CA MET A 27 -4.55 12.28 1.54
C MET A 27 -4.23 13.76 1.80
N LEU A 28 -4.34 14.20 3.05
CA LEU A 28 -3.95 15.56 3.45
C LEU A 28 -2.44 15.80 3.25
N ALA A 29 -1.60 14.84 3.63
CA ALA A 29 -0.16 14.89 3.42
C ALA A 29 0.19 14.94 1.92
N GLN A 30 -0.52 14.18 1.08
CA GLN A 30 -0.37 14.24 -0.37
C GLN A 30 -0.70 15.64 -0.90
N GLY A 31 -1.79 16.26 -0.42
CA GLY A 31 -2.16 17.63 -0.77
C GLY A 31 -1.10 18.67 -0.36
N ARG A 32 -0.29 18.37 0.67
CA ARG A 32 0.86 19.18 1.09
C ARG A 32 2.18 18.79 0.44
N SER A 33 2.18 17.85 -0.51
CA SER A 33 3.41 17.28 -1.10
C SER A 33 4.35 16.61 -0.08
N GLU A 34 3.79 16.02 0.97
CA GLU A 34 4.51 15.26 2.02
C GLU A 34 4.34 13.74 1.84
N ALA A 35 3.43 13.31 0.99
CA ALA A 35 3.25 11.91 0.59
C ALA A 35 3.34 11.79 -0.93
N HIS A 36 4.07 10.78 -1.41
CA HIS A 36 4.29 10.56 -2.82
C HIS A 36 4.04 9.10 -3.19
N ALA A 37 3.58 8.88 -4.41
CA ALA A 37 3.52 7.56 -5.02
C ALA A 37 4.17 7.64 -6.41
N ALA A 38 5.08 6.72 -6.69
CA ALA A 38 5.62 6.57 -8.04
C ALA A 38 4.53 6.03 -8.99
N PRO A 39 4.64 6.25 -10.30
CA PRO A 39 3.81 5.56 -11.29
C PRO A 39 3.81 4.05 -11.05
N LYS A 40 2.63 3.42 -11.12
CA LYS A 40 2.53 1.96 -10.93
C LYS A 40 3.27 1.25 -12.04
N SER A 41 4.14 0.31 -11.69
CA SER A 41 4.75 -0.60 -12.66
C SER A 41 3.85 -1.82 -12.81
N ALA A 42 3.49 -2.17 -14.04
CA ALA A 42 2.60 -3.29 -14.32
C ALA A 42 3.17 -4.23 -15.38
N LEU A 43 2.90 -5.53 -15.23
CA LEU A 43 3.22 -6.58 -16.20
C LEU A 43 1.97 -7.39 -16.50
N VAL A 44 1.74 -7.64 -17.79
CA VAL A 44 0.66 -8.49 -18.30
C VAL A 44 1.31 -9.62 -19.12
N PRO A 45 1.62 -10.78 -18.51
CA PRO A 45 2.40 -11.84 -19.17
C PRO A 45 1.65 -12.58 -20.29
N GLY A 46 0.33 -12.36 -20.43
CA GLY A 46 -0.53 -13.01 -21.42
C GLY A 46 -1.26 -14.27 -20.93
N ASP A 47 -1.07 -14.66 -19.67
CA ASP A 47 -1.68 -15.84 -19.03
C ASP A 47 -2.83 -15.49 -18.07
N GLY A 48 -3.53 -14.37 -18.32
CA GLY A 48 -4.63 -13.89 -17.47
C GLY A 48 -4.19 -13.19 -16.19
N ARG A 49 -2.89 -13.15 -15.88
CA ARG A 49 -2.37 -12.42 -14.71
C ARG A 49 -2.11 -10.96 -15.03
N PHE A 50 -2.43 -10.10 -14.06
CA PHE A 50 -2.03 -8.70 -14.02
C PHE A 50 -1.21 -8.47 -12.75
N LEU A 51 0.10 -8.27 -12.92
CA LEU A 51 1.02 -8.04 -11.83
C LEU A 51 1.26 -6.54 -11.71
N MET A 52 1.20 -5.99 -10.50
CA MET A 52 1.54 -4.58 -10.28
C MET A 52 2.34 -4.35 -9.01
N THR A 53 3.21 -3.34 -9.07
CA THR A 53 3.88 -2.78 -7.90
C THR A 53 3.56 -1.29 -7.78
N THR A 54 3.51 -0.81 -6.54
CA THR A 54 3.38 0.61 -6.22
C THR A 54 4.37 0.95 -5.12
N LEU A 55 5.28 1.89 -5.40
CA LEU A 55 6.18 2.49 -4.43
C LEU A 55 5.55 3.78 -3.90
N SER A 56 5.50 3.93 -2.58
CA SER A 56 5.02 5.13 -1.91
C SER A 56 5.96 5.56 -0.78
N THR A 57 6.02 6.86 -0.54
CA THR A 57 6.78 7.48 0.55
C THR A 57 5.91 8.46 1.33
N LEU A 58 6.21 8.63 2.61
CA LEU A 58 5.66 9.64 3.49
C LEU A 58 6.82 10.30 4.23
N ASN A 59 6.81 11.63 4.33
CA ASN A 59 7.89 12.36 4.99
C ASN A 59 7.80 12.29 6.52
N GLU A 60 6.59 12.42 7.08
CA GLU A 60 6.36 12.44 8.53
C GLU A 60 5.16 11.56 8.96
N PRO A 61 5.38 10.46 9.69
CA PRO A 61 6.69 9.87 9.97
C PRO A 61 7.38 9.39 8.67
N PRO A 62 8.72 9.31 8.63
CA PRO A 62 9.45 8.89 7.44
C PRO A 62 9.21 7.40 7.17
N LEU A 63 8.37 7.12 6.17
CA LEU A 63 7.98 5.77 5.77
C LEU A 63 8.17 5.57 4.27
N MET A 64 8.59 4.36 3.90
CA MET A 64 8.62 3.88 2.53
C MET A 64 7.94 2.51 2.47
N ALA A 65 7.02 2.35 1.53
CA ALA A 65 6.30 1.09 1.33
C ALA A 65 6.27 0.71 -0.14
N VAL A 66 6.43 -0.58 -0.41
CA VAL A 66 6.18 -1.17 -1.73
C VAL A 66 5.08 -2.22 -1.57
N LYS A 67 3.99 -2.06 -2.31
CA LYS A 67 2.96 -3.09 -2.43
C LYS A 67 3.12 -3.78 -3.78
N ALA A 68 3.34 -5.09 -3.76
CA ALA A 68 3.25 -5.97 -4.92
C ALA A 68 1.96 -6.79 -4.83
N VAL A 69 1.15 -6.79 -5.87
CA VAL A 69 -0.09 -7.57 -5.92
C VAL A 69 -0.29 -8.16 -7.31
N VAL A 70 -0.86 -9.37 -7.35
CA VAL A 70 -1.28 -10.05 -8.58
C VAL A 70 -2.80 -10.12 -8.58
N VAL A 71 -3.40 -9.79 -9.71
CA VAL A 71 -4.82 -10.04 -10.00
C VAL A 71 -4.85 -11.15 -11.04
N ASN A 72 -5.47 -12.28 -10.71
CA ASN A 72 -5.73 -13.36 -11.67
C ASN A 72 -7.13 -13.12 -12.26
N GLN A 73 -7.22 -13.07 -13.58
CA GLN A 73 -8.51 -13.04 -14.29
C GLN A 73 -9.01 -14.47 -14.45
N ASP A 74 -9.58 -15.01 -13.36
CA ASP A 74 -10.42 -16.21 -13.36
C ASP A 74 -11.89 -15.79 -13.13
#